data_AF-W1WGJ4-F1
#
_entry.id   AF-W1WGJ4-F1
#
_cell.length_a   1.000
_cell.length_b   1.000
_cell.length_c   1.000
_cell.angle_alpha   90.00
_cell.angle_beta   90.00
_cell.angle_gamma   90.00
#
_symmetry.space_group_name_H-M   'P 1'
#
loop_
_entity.id
_entity.type
_entity.pdbx_description
1 polymer ?
#
loop_
_entity_poly.entity_id
_entity_poly.type
_entity_poly.pdbx_seq_one_letter_code
_entity_poly.pdbx_strand_id
1 'polypeptide(L)'
;YQIAYNKFVSQTSTRFGLAAWRYSSRDYRTFNDHVWANNKDNYRRDENDIYDIADYYQNDFGRKNSFSANMSQSLPEGWGSVSLSTLWRDYWGRSGSSKDYQLSYSNNLRRISYTLAASQAYDENYHEEKRFNIFISIPFDWGDDVTTPRRQIYMSNSTTFDDQGFASNNTGL
;
A
#
# COMPACT_ATOMS: atom_id res chain seq x y z
N TYR A 1 22.04 4.09 10.83
CA TYR A 1 22.56 3.66 9.52
C TYR A 1 21.42 3.55 8.53
N GLN A 2 21.66 3.84 7.26
CA GLN A 2 20.65 3.72 6.21
C GLN A 2 21.29 3.22 4.92
N ILE A 3 20.63 2.27 4.28
CA ILE A 3 21.00 1.72 2.97
C ILE A 3 19.76 1.84 2.10
N ALA A 4 19.93 2.33 0.88
CA ALA A 4 18.85 2.46 -0.09
C ALA A 4 19.33 2.02 -1.46
N TYR A 5 18.44 1.38 -2.20
CA TYR A 5 18.69 0.85 -3.52
C TYR A 5 17.50 1.15 -4.44
N ASN A 6 17.80 1.61 -5.65
CA ASN A 6 16.84 1.81 -6.70
C ASN A 6 17.51 1.34 -8.00
N LYS A 7 16.84 0.43 -8.72
CA LYS A 7 17.35 -0.07 -9.99
C LYS A 7 16.23 -0.53 -10.90
N PHE A 8 16.43 -0.30 -12.19
CA PHE A 8 15.70 -0.98 -13.24
C PHE A 8 16.54 -2.14 -13.80
N VAL A 9 15.98 -3.35 -13.83
CA VAL A 9 16.58 -4.55 -14.39
C VAL A 9 15.89 -4.83 -15.72
N SER A 10 16.55 -4.50 -16.82
CA SER A 10 15.95 -4.56 -18.16
C SER A 10 15.66 -5.99 -18.63
N GLN A 11 16.46 -6.97 -18.21
CA GLN A 11 16.30 -8.38 -18.61
C GLN A 11 14.95 -8.97 -18.20
N THR A 12 14.41 -8.49 -17.08
CA THR A 12 13.14 -8.96 -16.52
C THR A 12 12.07 -7.87 -16.50
N SER A 13 12.35 -6.71 -17.10
CA SER A 13 11.52 -5.50 -17.02
C SER A 13 11.08 -5.17 -15.58
N THR A 14 11.97 -5.42 -14.62
CA THR A 14 11.69 -5.22 -13.19
C THR A 14 12.16 -3.84 -12.74
N ARG A 15 11.27 -3.08 -12.13
CA ARG A 15 11.60 -1.80 -11.49
C ARG A 15 11.55 -1.96 -9.98
N PHE A 16 12.71 -1.82 -9.34
CA PHE A 16 12.81 -1.62 -7.89
C PHE A 16 12.79 -0.11 -7.64
N GLY A 17 11.60 0.42 -7.33
CA GLY A 17 11.39 1.86 -7.11
C GLY A 17 12.11 2.38 -5.87
N LEU A 18 12.18 1.55 -4.82
CA LEU A 18 13.01 1.77 -3.65
C LEU A 18 13.07 0.46 -2.85
N ALA A 19 14.25 0.03 -2.45
CA ALA A 19 14.45 -0.93 -1.37
C ALA A 19 15.38 -0.26 -0.35
N ALA A 20 14.86 0.05 0.83
CA ALA A 20 15.60 0.78 1.84
C ALA A 20 15.51 0.09 3.19
N TRP A 21 16.63 0.01 3.88
CA TRP A 21 16.73 -0.42 5.25
C TRP A 21 17.36 0.67 6.10
N ARG A 22 16.77 0.94 7.25
CA ARG A 22 17.24 1.90 8.23
C ARG A 22 17.29 1.24 9.60
N TYR A 23 18.44 1.42 10.26
CA TYR A 23 18.63 1.09 11.66
C TYR A 23 18.85 2.36 12.48
N SER A 24 18.16 2.45 13.60
CA SER A 24 18.34 3.50 14.62
C SER A 24 18.71 2.85 15.95
N SER A 25 19.77 3.36 16.59
CA SER A 25 20.16 2.93 17.94
C SER A 25 19.08 3.34 18.96
N ARG A 26 19.10 2.72 20.14
CA ARG A 26 18.07 2.95 21.18
C ARG A 26 17.94 4.42 21.60
N ASP A 27 19.06 5.15 21.62
CA ASP A 27 19.12 6.54 22.06
C ASP A 27 18.99 7.54 20.90
N TYR A 28 18.90 7.06 19.67
CA TYR A 28 18.66 7.92 18.52
C TYR A 28 17.23 8.47 18.56
N ARG A 29 17.08 9.78 18.34
CA ARG A 29 15.80 10.47 18.27
C ARG A 29 15.75 11.32 17.01
N THR A 30 14.64 11.24 16.28
CA THR A 30 14.32 12.28 15.30
C THR A 30 13.92 13.57 16.02
N PHE A 31 13.92 14.70 15.33
CA PHE A 31 13.43 15.97 15.89
C PHE A 31 12.01 15.82 16.47
N ASN A 32 11.14 15.15 15.71
CA ASN A 32 9.77 14.82 16.09
C ASN A 32 9.71 14.00 17.38
N ASP A 33 10.53 12.94 17.51
CA ASP A 33 10.62 12.16 18.75
C ASP A 33 11.01 13.03 19.95
N HIS A 34 11.91 14.00 19.76
CA HIS A 34 12.35 14.91 20.82
C HIS A 34 11.25 15.88 21.25
N VAL A 35 10.58 16.51 20.28
CA VAL A 35 9.47 17.42 20.54
C VAL A 35 8.35 16.68 21.28
N TRP A 36 8.00 15.47 20.84
CA TRP A 36 6.99 14.66 21.54
C TRP A 36 7.43 14.30 22.95
N ALA A 37 8.64 13.75 23.13
CA ALA A 37 9.11 13.32 24.44
C ALA A 37 9.13 14.44 25.48
N ASN A 38 9.36 15.69 25.06
CA ASN A 38 9.37 16.85 25.95
C ASN A 38 7.96 17.41 26.26
N ASN A 39 6.99 17.17 25.38
CA ASN A 39 5.64 17.74 25.50
C ASN A 39 4.57 16.73 25.93
N LYS A 40 4.86 15.42 25.90
CA LYS A 40 3.88 14.36 26.17
C LYS A 40 3.16 14.50 27.53
N ASP A 41 3.83 15.04 28.54
CA ASP A 41 3.26 15.16 29.90
C ASP A 41 2.31 16.37 30.02
N ASN A 42 2.45 17.35 29.11
CA ASN A 42 1.56 18.50 28.98
C ASN A 42 0.54 18.31 27.86
N TYR A 43 0.59 17.17 27.17
CA TYR A 43 -0.32 16.86 26.08
C TYR A 43 -1.72 16.59 26.64
N ARG A 44 -2.71 17.33 26.12
CA ARG A 44 -4.12 17.11 26.42
C ARG A 44 -4.80 16.73 25.11
N ARG A 45 -5.31 15.51 25.05
CA ARG A 45 -6.17 15.06 23.96
C ARG A 45 -7.43 15.92 23.93
N ASP A 46 -7.72 16.53 22.78
CA ASP A 46 -9.05 17.07 22.50
C ASP A 46 -9.95 15.90 22.07
N GLU A 47 -11.13 15.77 22.68
CA GLU A 47 -12.07 14.70 22.36
C GLU A 47 -12.64 14.81 20.94
N ASN A 48 -12.52 15.98 20.29
CA ASN A 48 -13.03 16.21 18.94
C ASN A 48 -12.00 15.96 17.83
N ASP A 49 -10.75 15.63 18.16
CA ASP A 49 -9.72 15.39 17.15
C ASP A 49 -9.82 13.96 16.59
N ILE A 50 -10.03 13.89 15.28
CA ILE A 50 -10.03 12.63 14.50
C ILE A 50 -8.62 12.02 14.46
N TYR A 51 -7.57 12.85 14.55
CA TYR A 51 -6.18 12.41 14.54
C TYR A 51 -5.44 12.90 15.78
N ASP A 52 -5.19 11.99 16.72
CA ASP A 52 -4.41 12.27 17.92
C ASP A 52 -2.91 11.99 17.67
N ILE A 53 -2.06 13.00 17.87
CA ILE A 53 -0.61 12.84 17.75
C ILE A 53 -0.06 11.81 18.76
N ALA A 54 -0.75 11.60 19.88
CA ALA A 54 -0.42 10.56 20.85
C ALA A 54 -0.51 9.16 20.24
N ASP A 55 -1.49 8.88 19.37
CA ASP A 55 -1.65 7.57 18.73
C ASP A 55 -0.47 7.26 17.80
N TYR A 56 0.01 8.27 17.08
CA TYR A 56 1.23 8.17 16.27
C TYR A 56 2.43 7.76 17.13
N TYR A 57 2.71 8.48 18.23
CA TYR A 57 3.88 8.17 19.06
C TYR A 57 3.67 6.97 19.98
N GLN A 58 2.45 6.57 20.29
CA GLN A 58 2.16 5.33 21.01
C GLN A 58 2.65 4.13 20.20
N ASN A 59 2.36 4.12 18.89
CA ASN A 59 2.64 2.99 18.03
C ASN A 59 3.96 3.11 17.26
N ASP A 60 4.51 4.32 17.12
CA ASP A 60 5.63 4.59 16.22
C ASP A 60 6.91 5.14 16.88
N PHE A 61 6.90 5.39 18.19
CA PHE A 61 8.08 5.91 18.89
C PHE A 61 9.17 4.84 19.10
N GLY A 62 10.43 5.24 18.93
CA GLY A 62 11.58 4.36 19.22
C GLY A 62 11.82 3.27 18.17
N ARG A 63 11.54 3.57 16.89
CA ARG A 63 11.86 2.70 15.73
C ARG A 63 13.30 2.18 15.82
N LYS A 64 13.47 0.85 15.80
CA LYS A 64 14.75 0.15 15.77
C LYS A 64 15.17 -0.17 14.34
N ASN A 65 14.35 -0.96 13.64
CA ASN A 65 14.56 -1.33 12.25
C ASN A 65 13.38 -0.83 11.42
N SER A 66 13.66 -0.33 10.23
CA SER A 66 12.65 -0.09 9.20
C SER A 66 13.16 -0.62 7.87
N PHE A 67 12.41 -1.51 7.25
CA PHE A 67 12.64 -2.01 5.91
C PHE A 67 11.46 -1.60 5.04
N SER A 68 11.72 -1.04 3.87
CA SER A 68 10.71 -0.70 2.88
C SER A 68 11.14 -1.19 1.51
N ALA A 69 10.23 -1.78 0.75
CA ALA A 69 10.52 -2.19 -0.61
C ALA A 69 9.31 -1.97 -1.52
N ASN A 70 9.57 -1.47 -2.73
CA ASN A 70 8.59 -1.31 -3.79
C ASN A 70 9.17 -1.89 -5.08
N MET A 71 8.46 -2.85 -5.64
CA MET A 71 8.84 -3.57 -6.85
C MET A 71 7.64 -3.63 -7.79
N SER A 72 7.87 -3.36 -9.07
CA SER A 72 6.93 -3.71 -10.12
C SER A 72 7.66 -4.48 -11.21
N GLN A 73 6.99 -5.47 -11.80
CA GLN A 73 7.56 -6.30 -12.84
C GLN A 73 6.50 -6.59 -13.90
N SER A 74 6.80 -6.20 -15.13
CA SER A 74 6.09 -6.72 -16.29
C SER A 74 6.51 -8.17 -16.51
N LEU A 75 5.53 -9.06 -16.62
CA LEU A 75 5.76 -10.46 -16.95
C LEU A 75 5.91 -10.61 -18.48
N PRO A 76 6.34 -11.78 -18.98
CA PRO A 76 6.40 -12.04 -20.41
C PRO A 76 5.07 -11.75 -21.12
N GLU A 77 5.13 -11.60 -22.43
CA GLU A 77 3.97 -11.26 -23.26
C GLU A 77 2.74 -12.12 -22.93
N GLY A 78 1.59 -11.47 -22.70
CA GLY A 78 0.33 -12.11 -22.33
C GLY A 78 0.14 -12.43 -20.85
N TRP A 79 1.16 -12.31 -20.00
CA TRP A 79 1.07 -12.62 -18.56
C TRP A 79 0.79 -11.40 -17.67
N GLY A 80 0.84 -10.18 -18.21
CA GLY A 80 0.50 -8.97 -17.45
C GLY A 80 1.64 -8.48 -16.57
N SER A 81 1.34 -8.09 -15.34
CA SER A 81 2.30 -7.49 -14.42
C SER A 81 1.99 -7.78 -12.96
N VAL A 82 3.04 -7.86 -12.15
CA VAL A 82 2.94 -7.94 -10.69
C VAL A 82 3.54 -6.69 -10.04
N SER A 83 3.00 -6.29 -8.90
CA SER A 83 3.61 -5.28 -8.06
C SER A 83 3.56 -5.67 -6.58
N LEU A 84 4.59 -5.28 -5.84
CA LEU A 84 4.74 -5.53 -4.41
C LEU A 84 5.22 -4.26 -3.74
N SER A 85 4.55 -3.89 -2.66
CA SER A 85 4.96 -2.85 -1.73
C SER A 85 4.98 -3.43 -0.33
N THR A 86 6.03 -3.16 0.46
CA THR A 86 6.11 -3.62 1.84
C THR A 86 6.82 -2.62 2.73
N LEU A 87 6.40 -2.58 4.00
CA LEU A 87 7.02 -1.85 5.09
C LEU A 87 7.04 -2.75 6.33
N TRP A 88 8.23 -3.07 6.82
CA TRP A 88 8.44 -3.80 8.07
C TRP A 88 9.13 -2.87 9.07
N ARG A 89 8.59 -2.78 10.28
CA ARG A 89 9.13 -1.98 11.38
C ARG A 89 9.25 -2.80 12.67
N ASP A 90 10.39 -2.65 13.34
CA ASP A 90 10.61 -3.12 14.72
C ASP A 90 10.90 -1.92 15.61
N TYR A 91 10.63 -2.05 16.91
CA TYR A 91 10.74 -0.95 17.87
C TYR A 91 11.55 -1.38 19.09
N TRP A 92 12.24 -0.44 19.72
CA TRP A 92 12.86 -0.66 21.02
C TRP A 92 11.80 -0.65 22.13
N GLY A 93 11.92 -1.54 23.12
CA GLY A 93 11.00 -1.59 24.26
C GLY A 93 9.64 -2.24 23.98
N ARG A 94 9.45 -2.80 22.78
CA ARG A 94 8.26 -3.54 22.37
C ARG A 94 8.66 -4.88 21.76
N SER A 95 7.86 -5.92 22.01
CA SER A 95 7.95 -7.20 21.30
C SER A 95 7.08 -7.20 20.04
N GLY A 96 7.53 -7.91 19.01
CA GLY A 96 6.84 -7.98 17.72
C GLY A 96 7.24 -6.87 16.74
N SER A 97 6.58 -6.87 15.59
CA SER A 97 6.90 -6.04 14.45
C SER A 97 5.64 -5.61 13.69
N SER A 98 5.59 -4.38 13.18
CA SER A 98 4.55 -3.95 12.23
C SER A 98 4.95 -4.37 10.83
N LYS A 99 4.01 -4.93 10.08
CA LYS A 99 4.21 -5.39 8.70
C LYS A 99 3.03 -4.93 7.85
N ASP A 100 3.32 -3.99 6.97
CA ASP A 100 2.41 -3.55 5.94
C ASP A 100 2.88 -4.16 4.62
N TYR A 101 1.98 -4.77 3.87
CA TYR A 101 2.28 -5.26 2.54
C TYR A 101 1.10 -5.15 1.61
N GLN A 102 1.39 -4.93 0.33
CA GLN A 102 0.42 -4.87 -0.75
C GLN A 102 1.00 -5.59 -1.95
N LEU A 103 0.31 -6.61 -2.42
CA LEU A 103 0.62 -7.37 -3.62
C LEU A 103 -0.50 -7.14 -4.62
N SER A 104 -0.16 -6.87 -5.88
CA SER A 104 -1.15 -6.86 -6.95
C SER A 104 -0.66 -7.59 -8.20
N TYR A 105 -1.61 -8.17 -8.91
CA TYR A 105 -1.44 -8.78 -10.21
C TYR A 105 -2.49 -8.19 -11.15
N SER A 106 -2.04 -7.66 -12.28
CA SER A 106 -2.90 -7.06 -13.29
C SER A 106 -2.62 -7.72 -14.63
N ASN A 107 -3.67 -8.08 -15.36
CA ASN A 107 -3.55 -8.58 -16.72
C ASN A 107 -4.79 -8.21 -17.55
N ASN A 108 -4.69 -8.41 -18.86
CA ASN A 108 -5.76 -8.20 -19.81
C ASN A 108 -6.18 -9.54 -20.41
N LEU A 109 -7.47 -9.85 -20.34
CA LEU A 109 -8.08 -10.89 -21.13
C LEU A 109 -8.79 -10.24 -22.33
N ARG A 110 -8.15 -10.27 -23.49
CA ARG A 110 -8.58 -9.53 -24.68
C ARG A 110 -8.69 -8.04 -24.37
N ARG A 111 -9.91 -7.48 -24.41
CA ARG A 111 -10.18 -6.08 -24.08
C ARG A 111 -10.50 -5.86 -22.60
N ILE A 112 -10.73 -6.93 -21.83
CA ILE A 112 -11.09 -6.85 -20.42
C ILE A 112 -9.82 -6.76 -19.59
N SER A 113 -9.69 -5.71 -18.79
CA SER A 113 -8.62 -5.61 -17.81
C SER A 113 -9.11 -6.11 -16.45
N TYR A 114 -8.25 -6.79 -15.72
CA TYR A 114 -8.53 -7.21 -14.35
C TYR A 114 -7.30 -7.06 -13.47
N THR A 115 -7.54 -6.76 -12.19
CA THR A 115 -6.51 -6.67 -11.16
C THR A 115 -6.97 -7.42 -9.93
N LEU A 116 -6.10 -8.28 -9.43
CA LEU A 116 -6.23 -8.94 -8.14
C LEU A 116 -5.23 -8.28 -7.19
N ALA A 117 -5.66 -7.86 -6.01
CA ALA A 117 -4.78 -7.26 -5.02
C ALA A 117 -5.03 -7.83 -3.62
N ALA A 118 -3.97 -8.12 -2.89
CA ALA A 118 -4.01 -8.51 -1.50
C ALA A 118 -3.21 -7.51 -0.68
N SER A 119 -3.70 -7.17 0.50
CA SER A 119 -2.98 -6.27 1.41
C SER A 119 -3.18 -6.65 2.86
N GLN A 120 -2.19 -6.33 3.68
CA GLN A 120 -2.30 -6.30 5.13
C GLN A 120 -1.76 -4.96 5.63
N ALA A 121 -2.46 -4.35 6.58
CA ALA A 121 -2.00 -3.19 7.32
C ALA A 121 -2.50 -3.27 8.77
N TYR A 122 -2.07 -2.33 9.61
CA TYR A 122 -2.60 -2.15 10.95
C TYR A 122 -3.53 -0.94 10.98
N ASP A 123 -4.68 -1.05 11.65
CA ASP A 123 -5.57 0.08 11.92
C ASP A 123 -5.00 1.03 13.00
N GLU A 124 -5.74 2.09 13.32
CA GLU A 124 -5.36 3.08 14.34
C GLU A 124 -5.23 2.48 15.75
N ASN A 125 -5.97 1.40 16.03
CA ASN A 125 -5.94 0.64 17.28
C ASN A 125 -4.91 -0.49 17.26
N TYR A 126 -4.09 -0.58 16.20
CA TYR A 126 -3.10 -1.62 15.99
C TYR A 126 -3.69 -3.03 15.80
N HIS A 127 -4.92 -3.14 15.30
CA HIS A 127 -5.47 -4.39 14.80
C HIS A 127 -4.98 -4.67 13.37
N GLU A 128 -4.64 -5.92 13.12
CA GLU A 128 -4.28 -6.38 11.79
C GLU A 128 -5.53 -6.45 10.91
N GLU A 129 -5.52 -5.75 9.77
CA GLU A 129 -6.56 -5.82 8.75
C GLU A 129 -5.98 -6.44 7.48
N LYS A 130 -6.59 -7.54 7.01
CA LYS A 130 -6.30 -8.11 5.70
C LYS A 130 -7.41 -7.80 4.73
N ARG A 131 -7.04 -7.47 3.49
CA ARG A 131 -7.99 -7.19 2.41
C ARG A 131 -7.58 -7.89 1.13
N PHE A 132 -8.58 -8.41 0.42
CA PHE A 132 -8.44 -8.91 -0.94
C PHE A 132 -9.38 -8.14 -1.86
N ASN A 133 -8.88 -7.70 -3.00
CA ASN A 133 -9.60 -6.85 -3.94
C ASN A 133 -9.56 -7.46 -5.34
N ILE A 134 -10.71 -7.47 -5.99
CA ILE A 134 -10.87 -7.82 -7.39
C ILE A 134 -11.38 -6.59 -8.11
N PHE A 135 -10.61 -6.10 -9.07
CA PHE A 135 -11.02 -5.02 -9.96
C PHE A 135 -11.15 -5.56 -11.38
N ILE A 136 -12.26 -5.26 -12.06
CA ILE A 136 -12.51 -5.64 -13.44
C ILE A 136 -12.94 -4.37 -14.19
N SER A 137 -12.38 -4.12 -15.37
CA SER A 137 -12.82 -3.06 -16.26
C SER A 137 -12.98 -3.55 -17.69
N ILE A 138 -14.15 -3.31 -18.25
CA ILE A 138 -14.61 -3.77 -19.56
C ILE A 138 -14.90 -2.54 -20.42
N PRO A 139 -14.13 -2.29 -21.49
CA PRO A 139 -14.47 -1.27 -22.47
C PRO A 139 -15.54 -1.79 -23.43
N PHE A 140 -16.48 -0.91 -23.75
CA PHE A 140 -17.49 -1.08 -24.78
C PHE A 140 -17.27 -0.01 -25.84
N ASP A 141 -17.05 -0.45 -27.07
CA ASP A 141 -16.93 0.44 -28.21
C ASP A 141 -18.24 0.39 -29.01
N TRP A 142 -18.76 1.55 -29.45
CA TRP A 142 -19.86 1.61 -30.40
C TRP A 142 -19.70 2.78 -31.37
N GLY A 143 -20.33 2.66 -32.54
CA GLY A 143 -20.06 3.53 -33.70
C GLY A 143 -18.78 3.07 -34.39
N ASP A 144 -18.90 2.52 -35.58
CA ASP A 144 -17.76 2.15 -36.43
C ASP A 144 -18.11 2.31 -37.92
N ASP A 145 -19.13 3.13 -38.22
CA ASP A 145 -19.59 3.43 -39.58
C ASP A 145 -19.07 4.79 -40.05
N VAL A 146 -19.03 5.00 -41.36
CA VAL A 146 -18.56 6.25 -42.02
C VAL A 146 -19.25 7.51 -41.46
N THR A 147 -20.47 7.39 -40.94
CA THR A 147 -21.28 8.50 -40.41
C THR A 147 -21.34 8.60 -38.88
N THR A 148 -20.82 7.62 -38.13
CA THR A 148 -20.85 7.64 -36.65
C THR A 148 -19.45 7.55 -36.05
N PRO A 149 -19.01 8.56 -35.28
CA PRO A 149 -17.69 8.52 -34.64
C PRO A 149 -17.65 7.42 -33.58
N ARG A 150 -16.51 6.71 -33.51
CA ARG A 150 -16.26 5.69 -32.49
C ARG A 150 -16.31 6.29 -31.10
N ARG A 151 -17.13 5.71 -30.23
CA ARG A 151 -17.25 6.05 -28.81
C ARG A 151 -16.86 4.86 -27.97
N GLN A 152 -16.27 5.13 -26.82
CA GLN A 152 -15.85 4.12 -25.86
C GLN A 152 -16.41 4.46 -24.48
N ILE A 153 -17.02 3.48 -23.83
CA ILE A 153 -17.49 3.54 -22.44
C ILE A 153 -16.84 2.41 -21.65
N TYR A 154 -16.62 2.60 -20.35
CA TYR A 154 -15.99 1.61 -19.49
C TYR A 154 -16.95 1.19 -18.39
N MET A 155 -17.33 -0.08 -18.36
CA MET A 155 -17.91 -0.64 -17.14
C MET A 155 -16.78 -1.07 -16.22
N SER A 156 -16.83 -0.67 -14.96
CA SER A 156 -15.87 -1.13 -13.95
C SER A 156 -16.56 -1.69 -12.73
N ASN A 157 -15.95 -2.71 -12.12
CA ASN A 157 -16.38 -3.27 -10.85
C ASN A 157 -15.18 -3.45 -9.92
N SER A 158 -15.34 -3.08 -8.66
CA SER A 158 -14.39 -3.33 -7.59
C SER A 158 -15.08 -4.09 -6.46
N THR A 159 -14.65 -5.33 -6.20
CA THR A 159 -15.09 -6.13 -5.07
C THR A 159 -13.99 -6.22 -4.02
N THR A 160 -14.33 -5.93 -2.77
CA THR A 160 -13.40 -6.02 -1.64
C THR A 160 -13.89 -7.08 -0.65
N PHE A 161 -12.96 -7.88 -0.18
CA PHE A 161 -13.12 -8.84 0.91
C PHE A 161 -12.16 -8.48 2.03
N ASP A 162 -12.58 -8.73 3.27
CA ASP A 162 -11.78 -8.56 4.48
C ASP A 162 -11.81 -9.84 5.34
N ASP A 163 -11.29 -9.76 6.57
CA ASP A 163 -11.26 -10.89 7.51
C ASP A 163 -12.66 -11.42 7.89
N GLN A 164 -13.74 -10.69 7.61
CA GLN A 164 -15.14 -11.12 7.83
C GLN A 164 -15.82 -11.63 6.55
N GLY A 165 -15.12 -11.64 5.41
CA GLY A 165 -15.63 -12.09 4.13
C GLY A 165 -15.93 -10.94 3.19
N PHE A 166 -17.12 -10.91 2.59
CA PHE A 166 -17.49 -9.83 1.65
C PHE A 166 -17.61 -8.49 2.39
N ALA A 167 -16.84 -7.49 1.95
CA ALA A 167 -16.85 -6.16 2.57
C ALA A 167 -17.64 -5.15 1.73
N SER A 168 -17.37 -5.08 0.42
CA SER A 168 -18.08 -4.14 -0.46
C SER A 168 -17.98 -4.50 -1.94
N ASN A 169 -18.90 -3.93 -2.73
CA ASN A 169 -18.87 -3.98 -4.19
C ASN A 169 -19.26 -2.60 -4.75
N ASN A 170 -18.43 -2.07 -5.65
CA ASN A 170 -18.66 -0.79 -6.30
C ASN A 170 -18.67 -1.00 -7.82
N THR A 171 -19.75 -0.59 -8.49
CA THR A 171 -19.88 -0.66 -9.95
C THR A 171 -20.01 0.73 -10.53
N GLY A 172 -19.26 1.03 -11.59
CA GLY A 172 -19.28 2.30 -12.31
C GLY A 172 -19.41 2.13 -13.83
N LEU A 173 -19.90 3.17 -14.50
CA LEU A 173 -20.05 3.33 -15.95
C LEU A 173 -19.32 4.58 -16.43
#